data_AF-A0ABD3TQT0-F1
#
_entry.id   AF-A0ABD3TQT0-F1
#
_cell.length_a   1.000
_cell.length_b   1.000
_cell.length_c   1.000
_cell.angle_alpha   90.00
_cell.angle_beta   90.00
_cell.angle_gamma   90.00
#
_symmetry.space_group_name_H-M   'P 1'
#
loop_
_entity.id
_entity.type
_entity.pdbx_description
1 polymer ?
#
loop_
_entity_poly.entity_id
_entity_poly.type
_entity_poly.pdbx_seq_one_letter_code
_entity_poly.pdbx_strand_id
1 'polypeptide(L)'
;MARTSVGTTSDGWAFSGRGLWAGQYIPAGGSDGTPSCLQATCAVPQDQCGIQCERRCSATSHKKPCLFFCNKCCNKCLCVPPGTYGNKECCSCYNNWKTKEGGPKCP
;
A
#
# COMPACT_ATOMS: atom_id res chain seq x y z
N MET A 1 17.19 -33.71 -28.88
CA MET A 1 17.03 -34.84 -27.93
C MET A 1 18.18 -34.76 -26.93
N ALA A 2 18.04 -34.57 -25.62
CA ALA A 2 16.90 -34.61 -24.73
C ALA A 2 16.98 -33.44 -23.74
N ARG A 3 15.81 -32.97 -23.29
CA ARG A 3 15.63 -31.98 -22.23
C ARG A 3 15.91 -32.67 -20.90
N THR A 4 16.88 -32.20 -20.13
CA THR A 4 17.01 -32.59 -18.72
C THR A 4 16.51 -31.43 -17.87
N SER A 5 15.27 -31.59 -17.42
CA SER A 5 14.64 -30.76 -16.39
C SER A 5 15.31 -31.07 -15.06
N VAL A 6 15.95 -30.09 -14.41
CA VAL A 6 16.34 -30.24 -13.00
C VAL A 6 15.81 -29.03 -12.25
N GLY A 7 14.83 -29.32 -11.39
CA GLY A 7 14.08 -28.36 -10.60
C GLY A 7 14.94 -27.63 -9.58
N THR A 8 14.60 -26.37 -9.42
CA THR A 8 14.95 -25.47 -8.33
C THR A 8 14.51 -26.04 -6.97
N THR A 9 15.35 -25.94 -5.96
CA THR A 9 15.05 -25.20 -4.71
C THR A 9 16.31 -25.15 -3.85
N SER A 10 16.96 -23.99 -3.95
CA SER A 10 17.69 -23.36 -2.85
C SER A 10 16.83 -23.36 -1.59
N ASP A 11 17.34 -23.93 -0.50
CA ASP A 11 17.30 -23.34 0.85
C ASP A 11 17.69 -24.42 1.87
N GLY A 12 18.99 -24.47 2.16
CA GLY A 12 19.60 -25.36 3.12
C GLY A 12 19.28 -24.99 4.57
N TRP A 13 18.15 -25.48 5.08
CA TRP A 13 17.85 -25.46 6.52
C TRP A 13 17.52 -26.86 7.02
N ALA A 14 18.45 -27.42 7.78
CA ALA A 14 18.27 -28.66 8.51
C ALA A 14 17.35 -28.43 9.72
N PHE A 15 16.14 -28.99 9.70
CA PHE A 15 15.30 -29.09 10.89
C PHE A 15 15.19 -30.55 11.32
N SER A 16 16.07 -30.94 12.25
CA SER A 16 15.90 -32.11 13.09
C SER A 16 14.96 -31.75 14.24
N GLY A 17 13.84 -32.46 14.39
CA GLY A 17 13.10 -32.44 15.66
C GLY A 17 11.60 -32.64 15.54
N ARG A 18 11.14 -33.83 15.94
CA ARG A 18 9.74 -34.19 16.17
C ARG A 18 9.15 -33.33 17.30
N GLY A 19 7.99 -32.73 17.08
CA GLY A 19 7.24 -32.02 18.12
C GLY A 19 5.82 -31.72 17.66
N LEU A 20 4.88 -32.56 18.07
CA LEU A 20 3.44 -32.34 17.96
C LEU A 20 3.05 -31.14 18.84
N TRP A 21 2.66 -30.02 18.23
CA TRP A 21 1.82 -29.02 18.89
C TRP A 21 0.62 -28.73 17.99
N ALA A 22 -0.53 -29.24 18.43
CA ALA A 22 -1.83 -28.80 17.97
C ALA A 22 -1.96 -27.31 18.30
N GLY A 23 -1.92 -26.49 17.26
CA GLY A 23 -2.13 -25.06 17.33
C GLY A 23 -2.57 -24.61 15.96
N GLN A 24 -3.87 -24.70 15.72
CA GLN A 24 -4.57 -24.14 14.57
C GLN A 24 -4.27 -22.64 14.49
N TYR A 25 -3.21 -22.25 13.77
CA TYR A 25 -3.05 -20.88 13.34
C TYR A 25 -3.98 -20.70 12.13
N ILE A 26 -5.02 -19.89 12.31
CA ILE A 26 -5.92 -19.49 11.24
C ILE A 26 -5.29 -18.26 10.59
N PRO A 27 -4.69 -18.33 9.37
CA PRO A 27 -4.48 -17.13 8.61
C PRO A 27 -5.84 -16.63 8.10
N ALA A 28 -6.22 -15.43 8.55
CA ALA A 28 -7.32 -14.67 7.95
C ALA A 28 -7.06 -14.51 6.44
N GLY A 29 -8.13 -14.65 5.66
CA GLY A 29 -8.10 -14.80 4.20
C GLY A 29 -7.23 -13.78 3.47
N GLY A 30 -6.33 -14.29 2.62
CA GLY A 30 -5.65 -13.54 1.58
C GLY A 30 -6.25 -13.88 0.23
N SER A 31 -7.05 -12.97 -0.32
CA SER A 31 -7.46 -12.98 -1.73
C SER A 31 -6.56 -12.03 -2.52
N ASP A 32 -5.82 -12.63 -3.46
CA ASP A 32 -5.43 -12.09 -4.76
C ASP A 32 -4.48 -10.86 -4.80
N GLY A 33 -3.17 -11.14 -4.82
CA GLY A 33 -2.14 -10.20 -5.29
C GLY A 33 -2.41 -9.77 -6.74
N THR A 34 -2.35 -8.50 -7.12
CA THR A 34 -1.34 -7.44 -6.85
C THR A 34 -1.99 -6.04 -6.96
N PRO A 35 -1.46 -5.00 -6.27
CA PRO A 35 -0.50 -4.12 -6.94
C PRO A 35 0.70 -3.75 -6.06
N SER A 36 1.85 -3.59 -6.72
CA SER A 36 3.15 -3.24 -6.18
C SER A 36 3.23 -1.79 -5.69
N CYS A 37 2.89 -1.57 -4.41
CA CYS A 37 3.56 -0.61 -3.53
C CYS A 37 3.93 -1.34 -2.23
N LEU A 38 4.74 -2.41 -2.36
CA LEU A 38 4.65 -3.68 -1.62
C LEU A 38 4.83 -3.70 -0.09
N GLN A 39 4.73 -2.59 0.66
CA GLN A 39 4.73 -2.65 2.14
C GLN A 39 3.72 -1.74 2.84
N ALA A 40 2.81 -1.06 2.12
CA ALA A 40 1.71 -0.36 2.77
C ALA A 40 0.38 -0.79 2.14
N THR A 41 -0.57 -1.16 2.97
CA THR A 41 -1.98 -1.25 2.66
C THR A 41 -2.46 0.11 2.13
N CYS A 42 -2.36 0.34 0.81
CA CYS A 42 -2.75 1.60 0.17
C CYS A 42 -4.27 1.83 0.19
N ALA A 43 -5.05 0.76 0.39
CA ALA A 43 -6.48 0.85 0.62
C ALA A 43 -6.71 1.43 2.02
N VAL A 44 -7.06 2.71 2.04
CA VAL A 44 -7.39 3.45 3.26
C VAL A 44 -8.91 3.47 3.35
N PRO A 45 -9.50 2.79 4.34
CA PRO A 45 -10.94 2.90 4.56
C PRO A 45 -11.26 4.36 4.95
N GLN A 46 -12.46 4.84 4.62
CA GLN A 46 -12.78 6.27 4.67
C GLN A 46 -12.56 6.89 6.06
N ASP A 47 -12.77 6.10 7.11
CA ASP A 47 -12.51 6.45 8.51
C ASP A 47 -11.02 6.71 8.81
N GLN A 48 -10.10 6.08 8.08
CA GLN A 48 -8.66 6.23 8.25
C GLN A 48 -8.01 7.26 7.31
N CYS A 49 -8.79 7.88 6.43
CA CYS A 49 -8.32 8.96 5.58
C CYS A 49 -7.71 10.12 6.38
N GLY A 50 -8.32 10.46 7.54
CA GLY A 50 -7.84 11.54 8.41
C GLY A 50 -6.39 11.32 8.85
N ILE A 51 -6.11 10.15 9.44
CA ILE A 51 -4.77 9.81 9.98
C ILE A 51 -3.73 9.74 8.87
N GLN A 52 -4.07 9.15 7.71
CA GLN A 52 -3.13 9.06 6.58
C GLN A 52 -2.85 10.44 5.96
N CYS A 53 -3.86 11.29 5.85
CA CYS A 53 -3.72 12.65 5.38
C CYS A 53 -2.94 13.53 6.36
N GLU A 54 -3.10 13.35 7.66
CA GLU A 54 -2.28 14.00 8.68
C GLU A 54 -0.81 13.64 8.53
N ARG A 55 -0.51 12.36 8.29
CA ARG A 55 0.86 11.92 8.02
C ARG A 55 1.43 12.58 6.77
N ARG A 56 0.66 12.63 5.68
CA ARG A 56 1.07 13.29 4.42
C ARG A 56 1.30 14.79 4.58
N CYS A 57 0.40 15.45 5.29
CA CYS A 57 0.41 16.90 5.50
C CYS A 57 1.29 17.35 6.68
N SER A 58 2.00 16.42 7.34
CA SER A 58 2.83 16.73 8.52
C SER A 58 3.99 17.68 8.20
N ALA A 59 4.59 17.55 7.01
CA ALA A 59 5.76 18.33 6.58
C ALA A 59 5.41 19.66 5.90
N THR A 60 4.14 19.95 5.63
CA THR A 60 3.74 21.23 5.01
C THR A 60 3.40 22.29 6.06
N SER A 61 3.79 23.53 5.78
CA SER A 61 3.36 24.71 6.56
C SER A 61 1.85 24.99 6.40
N HIS A 62 1.26 24.56 5.28
CA HIS A 62 -0.15 24.77 4.95
C HIS A 62 -1.02 23.56 5.32
N LYS A 63 -1.01 23.18 6.60
CA LYS A 63 -1.70 21.98 7.09
C LYS A 63 -3.21 21.99 6.81
N LYS A 64 -3.90 23.09 7.08
CA LYS A 64 -5.37 23.22 6.89
C LYS A 64 -5.82 22.91 5.45
N PRO A 65 -5.33 23.62 4.40
CA PRO A 65 -5.72 23.31 3.03
C PRO A 65 -5.21 21.94 2.57
N CYS A 66 -4.01 21.51 2.99
CA CYS A 66 -3.50 20.19 2.65
C CYS A 66 -4.43 19.07 3.13
N LEU A 67 -4.86 19.11 4.39
CA LEU A 67 -5.79 18.14 4.97
C LEU A 67 -7.14 18.16 4.24
N PHE A 68 -7.64 19.33 3.85
CA PHE A 68 -8.90 19.46 3.13
C PHE A 68 -8.85 18.77 1.75
N PHE A 69 -7.80 19.04 0.96
CA PHE A 69 -7.64 18.41 -0.35
C PHE A 69 -7.31 16.92 -0.24
N CYS A 70 -6.44 16.54 0.69
CA CYS A 70 -6.09 15.14 0.90
C CYS A 70 -7.32 14.31 1.28
N ASN A 71 -8.13 14.75 2.25
CA ASN A 71 -9.35 14.03 2.63
C ASN A 71 -10.35 13.92 1.47
N LYS A 72 -10.45 14.97 0.63
CA LYS A 72 -11.31 14.92 -0.56
C LYS A 72 -10.84 13.87 -1.57
N CYS A 73 -9.54 13.79 -1.81
CA CYS A 73 -8.95 12.80 -2.72
C CYS A 73 -9.02 11.40 -2.12
N CYS A 74 -8.79 11.25 -0.82
CA CYS A 74 -8.89 9.98 -0.11
C CYS A 74 -10.32 9.43 -0.12
N ASN A 75 -11.35 10.24 0.15
CA ASN A 75 -12.74 9.78 0.11
C ASN A 75 -13.19 9.32 -1.29
N LYS A 76 -12.54 9.80 -2.36
CA LYS A 76 -12.84 9.40 -3.73
C LYS A 76 -12.01 8.23 -4.23
N CYS A 77 -10.73 8.20 -3.90
CA CYS A 77 -9.80 7.20 -4.40
C CYS A 77 -9.53 6.07 -3.40
N LEU A 78 -9.97 6.22 -2.15
CA LEU A 78 -9.73 5.32 -1.01
C LEU A 78 -8.25 4.96 -0.86
N CYS A 79 -7.38 5.89 -1.24
CA CYS A 79 -5.95 5.72 -1.20
C CYS A 79 -5.24 7.03 -0.87
N VAL A 80 -4.24 6.91 0.00
CA VAL A 80 -3.27 7.96 0.31
C VAL A 80 -1.87 7.36 0.12
N PRO A 81 -1.05 7.92 -0.78
CA PRO A 81 0.27 7.37 -1.01
C PRO A 81 1.18 7.54 0.23
N PRO A 82 2.21 6.70 0.40
CA PRO A 82 3.04 6.74 1.59
C PRO A 82 4.11 7.84 1.55
N GLY A 83 4.40 8.48 2.68
CA GLY A 83 5.39 9.58 2.77
C GLY A 83 4.73 10.96 2.91
N THR A 84 5.50 12.03 2.76
CA THR A 84 5.05 13.43 2.83
C THR A 84 5.17 14.18 1.51
N TYR A 85 5.98 13.66 0.58
CA TYR A 85 6.22 14.22 -0.73
C TYR A 85 6.39 13.10 -1.76
N GLY A 86 5.95 13.31 -3.01
CA GLY A 86 6.09 12.32 -4.08
C GLY A 86 5.20 11.06 -3.92
N ASN A 87 5.60 9.97 -4.58
CA ASN A 87 4.95 8.65 -4.54
C ASN A 87 3.50 8.61 -5.03
N LYS A 88 3.12 9.57 -5.89
CA LYS A 88 1.76 9.65 -6.46
C LYS A 88 1.51 8.52 -7.45
N GLU A 89 2.56 7.98 -8.05
CA GLU A 89 2.52 6.79 -8.92
C GLU A 89 1.97 5.54 -8.23
N CYS A 90 2.05 5.48 -6.88
CA CYS A 90 1.48 4.39 -6.12
C CYS A 90 -0.06 4.34 -6.22
N CYS A 91 -0.70 5.49 -6.38
CA CYS A 91 -2.15 5.57 -6.55
C CYS A 91 -2.52 6.43 -7.74
N SER A 92 -2.79 5.77 -8.86
CA SER A 92 -3.16 6.40 -10.14
C SER A 92 -4.39 7.30 -9.99
N CYS A 93 -5.39 6.92 -9.17
CA CYS A 93 -6.55 7.79 -8.91
C CYS A 93 -6.12 9.10 -8.24
N TYR A 94 -5.29 9.05 -7.19
CA TYR A 94 -4.79 10.23 -6.49
C TYR A 94 -3.95 11.13 -7.41
N ASN A 95 -3.15 10.53 -8.30
CA ASN A 95 -2.32 11.26 -9.27
C ASN A 95 -3.12 11.89 -10.42
N ASN A 96 -4.17 11.22 -10.89
CA ASN A 96 -5.00 11.68 -12.02
C ASN A 96 -5.96 12.81 -11.63
N TRP A 97 -6.12 13.11 -10.34
CA TRP A 97 -6.96 14.19 -9.86
C TRP A 97 -6.33 15.57 -10.06
N LYS A 98 -6.79 16.27 -11.11
CA LYS A 98 -6.30 17.59 -11.51
C LYS A 98 -7.37 18.68 -11.33
N THR A 99 -6.93 19.93 -11.20
CA THR A 99 -7.80 21.11 -11.31
C THR A 99 -8.15 21.35 -12.78
N LYS A 100 -9.14 22.20 -13.07
CA LYS A 100 -9.49 22.59 -14.45
C LYS A 100 -8.32 23.30 -15.16
N GLU A 101 -7.43 23.91 -14.40
CA GLU A 101 -6.20 24.58 -14.89
C GLU A 101 -5.03 23.60 -15.12
N GLY A 102 -5.23 22.30 -14.87
CA GLY A 102 -4.23 21.25 -15.12
C GLY A 102 -3.25 20.99 -13.98
N GLY A 103 -3.34 21.73 -12.87
CA GLY A 103 -2.50 21.53 -11.68
C GLY A 103 -2.89 20.31 -10.85
N PRO A 104 -1.95 19.72 -10.07
CA PRO A 104 -2.26 18.62 -9.17
C PRO A 104 -3.22 19.09 -8.07
N LYS A 105 -4.42 18.50 -7.98
CA LYS A 105 -5.42 18.90 -6.98
C LYS A 105 -5.18 18.24 -5.62
N CYS A 106 -4.48 17.11 -5.61
CA CYS A 106 -4.16 16.36 -4.40
C CYS A 106 -2.69 16.60 -4.00
N PRO A 107 -2.40 16.85 -2.71
CA PRO A 107 -1.06 17.17 -2.21
C PRO A 107 -0.05 16.04 -2.46
#